data_AF-A0A941U1F3-F1
#
_entry.id   AF-A0A941U1F3-F1
#
_cell.length_a   1.000
_cell.length_b   1.000
_cell.length_c   1.000
_cell.angle_alpha   90.00
_cell.angle_beta   90.00
_cell.angle_gamma   90.00
#
_symmetry.space_group_name_H-M   'P 1'
#
loop_
_entity.id
_entity.type
_entity.pdbx_description
1 polymer ?
#
loop_
_entity_poly.entity_id
_entity_poly.type
_entity_poly.pdbx_seq_one_letter_code
_entity_poly.pdbx_strand_id
1 'polypeptide(L)'
;MKLLPPGTATLRAGTELYRVQRPAAPTAGANYRVGSVNLPATPGRRGRFDLAAIHVAAFALDPETAVYETFTRSGARAVSLSLLGARELLSLHTTVAIRVYDARPHAHRWPFVTAARYAATQDEADEADRVHHLFGVLYASAQRQGAQCVALFDKPL
;
A
#
# COMPACT_ATOMS: atom_id res chain seq x y z
N MET A 1 9.27 -25.48 -1.12
CA MET A 1 10.50 -24.85 -0.57
C MET A 1 10.90 -23.70 -1.50
N LYS A 2 10.59 -22.44 -1.16
CA LYS A 2 11.17 -21.29 -1.90
C LYS A 2 12.62 -21.16 -1.42
N LEU A 3 13.57 -21.33 -2.34
CA LEU A 3 15.01 -21.52 -2.08
C LEU A 3 15.83 -20.22 -2.08
N LEU A 4 15.19 -19.05 -2.10
CA LEU A 4 15.87 -17.76 -2.06
C LEU A 4 15.21 -16.85 -1.04
N PRO A 5 15.97 -16.13 -0.20
CA PRO A 5 15.41 -15.12 0.67
C PRO A 5 14.63 -14.11 -0.18
N PRO A 6 13.48 -13.61 0.32
CA PRO A 6 12.72 -12.61 -0.40
C PRO A 6 13.63 -11.42 -0.70
N GLY A 7 13.59 -10.91 -1.94
CA GLY A 7 14.29 -9.68 -2.28
C GLY A 7 13.83 -8.58 -1.32
N THR A 8 14.75 -7.85 -0.71
CA THR A 8 14.41 -6.75 0.20
C THR A 8 14.81 -5.42 -0.41
N ALA A 9 14.01 -4.40 -0.13
CA ALA A 9 14.34 -3.01 -0.40
C ALA A 9 14.33 -2.19 0.89
N THR A 10 14.96 -1.02 0.85
CA THR A 10 14.97 -0.08 1.97
C THR A 10 14.36 1.23 1.50
N LEU A 11 13.26 1.65 2.13
CA LEU A 11 12.85 3.06 2.10
C LEU A 11 13.83 3.82 2.98
N ARG A 12 14.55 4.79 2.43
CA ARG A 12 15.49 5.60 3.21
C ARG A 12 14.72 6.55 4.11
N ALA A 13 15.34 7.08 5.15
CA ALA A 13 14.78 8.24 5.84
C ALA A 13 14.60 9.41 4.86
N GLY A 14 13.52 10.17 5.02
CA GLY A 14 13.11 11.23 4.09
C GLY A 14 12.46 10.73 2.80
N THR A 15 12.07 9.46 2.71
CA THR A 15 11.31 8.97 1.55
C THR A 15 9.89 9.51 1.62
N GLU A 16 9.49 10.31 0.62
CA GLU A 16 8.13 10.83 0.49
C GLU A 16 7.15 9.72 0.10
N LEU A 17 5.97 9.76 0.70
CA LEU A 17 4.89 8.81 0.57
C LEU A 17 3.57 9.57 0.43
N TYR A 18 2.78 9.16 -0.56
CA TYR A 18 1.55 9.84 -0.93
C TYR A 18 0.35 8.91 -0.82
N ARG A 19 -0.75 9.41 -0.25
CA ARG A 19 -2.00 8.65 -0.14
C ARG A 19 -3.18 9.56 -0.33
N VAL A 20 -4.08 9.17 -1.22
CA VAL A 20 -5.41 9.76 -1.28
C VAL A 20 -6.32 9.03 -0.30
N GLN A 21 -7.03 9.77 0.53
CA GLN A 21 -7.98 9.20 1.48
C GLN A 21 -9.23 10.08 1.60
N ARG A 22 -10.27 9.56 2.25
CA ARG A 22 -11.36 10.40 2.71
C ARG A 22 -10.93 11.12 3.99
N PRO A 23 -11.31 12.40 4.17
CA PRO A 23 -11.20 13.05 5.47
C PRO A 23 -11.89 12.21 6.55
N ALA A 24 -11.40 12.29 7.78
CA ALA A 24 -11.97 11.52 8.88
C ALA A 24 -13.45 11.89 9.08
N ALA A 25 -14.31 10.88 9.18
CA ALA A 25 -15.72 11.11 9.52
C ALA A 25 -15.83 11.67 10.96
N PRO A 26 -16.70 12.65 11.23
CA PRO A 26 -16.87 13.22 12.58
C PRO A 26 -17.35 12.22 13.64
N THR A 27 -17.96 11.10 13.23
CA THR A 27 -18.48 10.08 14.14
C THR A 27 -17.37 9.21 14.71
N ALA A 28 -17.13 9.36 16.01
CA ALA A 28 -16.24 8.54 16.81
C ALA A 28 -16.62 7.05 16.73
N GLY A 29 -15.63 6.17 16.52
CA GLY A 29 -15.77 4.72 16.63
C GLY A 29 -15.70 3.91 15.33
N ALA A 30 -15.71 4.56 14.15
CA ALA A 30 -15.72 3.84 12.86
C ALA A 30 -14.36 3.72 12.14
N ASN A 31 -13.32 4.40 12.62
CA ASN A 31 -12.02 4.48 11.95
C ASN A 31 -10.86 4.30 12.93
N TYR A 32 -9.89 3.46 12.56
CA TYR A 32 -8.58 3.41 13.22
C TYR A 32 -7.68 4.51 12.61
N ARG A 33 -6.87 5.18 13.43
CA ARG A 33 -6.03 6.30 12.99
C ARG A 33 -4.60 6.15 13.46
N VAL A 34 -3.66 6.40 12.54
CA VAL A 34 -2.23 6.54 12.82
C VAL A 34 -1.82 7.95 12.42
N GLY A 35 -1.79 8.86 13.39
CA GLY A 35 -1.65 10.29 13.13
C GLY A 35 -2.72 10.82 12.16
N SER A 36 -2.29 11.29 10.99
CA SER A 36 -3.18 11.79 9.92
C SER A 36 -3.71 10.67 9.00
N VAL A 37 -3.19 9.45 9.07
CA VAL A 37 -3.60 8.34 8.21
C VAL A 37 -4.88 7.71 8.74
N ASN A 38 -5.90 7.64 7.88
CA ASN A 38 -7.18 7.01 8.18
C ASN A 38 -7.21 5.56 7.66
N LEU A 39 -7.56 4.63 8.56
CA LEU A 39 -7.62 3.20 8.32
C LEU A 39 -9.00 2.65 8.76
N PRO A 40 -9.42 1.49 8.22
CA PRO A 40 -10.65 0.85 8.66
C PRO A 40 -10.63 0.55 10.16
N ALA A 41 -11.80 0.50 10.83
CA ALA A 41 -11.90 0.20 12.27
C ALA A 41 -11.22 -1.11 12.70
N THR A 42 -11.21 -2.11 11.82
CA THR A 42 -10.62 -3.42 12.09
C THR A 42 -9.64 -3.79 10.97
N PRO A 43 -8.54 -4.49 11.32
CA PRO A 43 -7.64 -5.05 10.31
C PRO A 43 -8.37 -6.13 9.50
N GLY A 44 -7.81 -6.47 8.35
CA GLY A 44 -8.36 -7.52 7.50
C GLY A 44 -7.91 -7.41 6.04
N ARG A 45 -8.04 -8.53 5.34
CA ARG A 45 -7.58 -8.75 3.96
C ARG A 45 -8.44 -8.04 2.90
N ARG A 46 -8.39 -6.70 2.82
CA ARG A 46 -9.19 -5.88 1.86
C ARG A 46 -8.41 -5.50 0.59
N GLY A 47 -7.10 -5.43 0.68
CA GLY A 47 -6.14 -5.05 -0.35
C GLY A 47 -5.18 -6.18 -0.71
N ARG A 48 -4.33 -5.93 -1.73
CA ARG A 48 -3.38 -6.91 -2.29
C ARG A 48 -2.37 -7.42 -1.26
N PHE A 49 -1.92 -6.55 -0.37
CA PHE A 49 -0.87 -6.85 0.61
C PHE A 49 -1.36 -6.64 2.05
N ASP A 50 -2.68 -6.72 2.25
CA ASP A 50 -3.26 -6.56 3.58
C ASP A 50 -3.04 -7.81 4.41
N LEU A 51 -2.66 -7.61 5.67
CA LEU A 51 -2.54 -8.67 6.66
C LEU A 51 -3.87 -8.90 7.37
N ALA A 52 -4.08 -10.10 7.90
CA ALA A 52 -5.32 -10.42 8.60
C ALA A 52 -5.42 -9.74 9.97
N ALA A 53 -4.30 -9.63 10.70
CA ALA A 53 -4.26 -9.22 12.10
C ALA A 53 -3.76 -7.79 12.35
N ILE A 54 -3.15 -7.16 11.35
CA ILE A 54 -2.50 -5.84 11.47
C ILE A 54 -3.06 -4.91 10.39
N HIS A 55 -3.23 -3.63 10.72
CA HIS A 55 -3.63 -2.67 9.72
C HIS A 55 -2.52 -2.44 8.69
N VAL A 56 -2.91 -2.27 7.43
CA VAL A 56 -1.97 -2.00 6.35
C VAL A 56 -2.35 -0.70 5.66
N ALA A 57 -1.36 0.18 5.51
CA ALA A 57 -1.51 1.46 4.84
C ALA A 57 -0.76 1.43 3.51
N ALA A 58 -1.49 1.56 2.40
CA ALA A 58 -0.91 1.70 1.07
C ALA A 58 -0.62 3.17 0.72
N PHE A 59 0.56 3.41 0.18
CA PHE A 59 1.07 4.68 -0.31
C PHE A 59 1.67 4.52 -1.71
N ALA A 60 1.69 5.60 -2.48
CA ALA A 60 2.51 5.73 -3.67
C ALA A 60 3.79 6.51 -3.37
N LEU A 61 4.81 6.35 -4.21
CA LEU A 61 6.07 7.10 -4.10
C LEU A 61 6.04 8.46 -4.82
N ASP A 62 4.93 8.77 -5.49
CA ASP A 62 4.68 10.05 -6.14
C ASP A 62 3.16 10.39 -6.09
N PRO A 63 2.79 11.68 -6.10
CA PRO A 63 1.41 12.10 -5.89
C PRO A 63 0.50 11.68 -7.05
N GLU A 64 0.98 11.69 -8.29
CA GLU A 64 0.18 11.27 -9.45
C GLU A 64 -0.23 9.81 -9.30
N THR A 65 0.69 8.93 -8.93
CA THR A 65 0.40 7.51 -8.72
C THR A 65 -0.62 7.28 -7.60
N ALA A 66 -0.60 8.08 -6.53
CA ALA A 66 -1.61 8.00 -5.47
C ALA A 66 -3.02 8.31 -5.99
N VAL A 67 -3.13 9.28 -6.90
CA VAL A 67 -4.39 9.64 -7.58
C VAL A 67 -4.83 8.52 -8.53
N TYR A 68 -3.92 8.00 -9.37
CA TYR A 68 -4.22 6.90 -10.28
C TYR A 68 -4.69 5.64 -9.52
N GLU A 69 -3.97 5.19 -8.48
CA GLU A 69 -4.35 3.99 -7.70
C GLU A 69 -5.71 4.13 -7.00
N THR A 70 -6.12 5.35 -6.68
CA THR A 70 -7.39 5.63 -6.01
C THR A 70 -8.57 5.71 -6.97
N PHE A 71 -8.43 6.45 -8.07
CA PHE A 71 -9.56 6.78 -8.93
C PHE A 71 -9.62 5.99 -10.23
N THR A 72 -8.49 5.45 -10.69
CA THR A 72 -8.40 4.88 -12.05
C THR A 72 -8.39 3.35 -12.08
N ARG A 73 -8.92 2.70 -11.04
CA ARG A 73 -9.01 1.24 -10.97
C ARG A 73 -9.71 0.68 -12.21
N SER A 74 -8.96 -0.06 -13.02
CA SER A 74 -9.38 -0.86 -14.19
C SER A 74 -10.61 -0.33 -14.95
N GLY A 75 -10.36 0.51 -15.96
CA GLY A 75 -11.38 0.89 -16.96
C GLY A 75 -12.05 2.24 -16.74
N ALA A 76 -11.69 2.98 -15.69
CA ALA A 76 -12.13 4.35 -15.51
C ALA A 76 -11.62 5.24 -16.67
N ARG A 77 -12.53 5.80 -17.47
CA ARG A 77 -12.22 6.75 -18.55
C ARG A 77 -12.36 8.21 -18.14
N ALA A 78 -13.07 8.45 -17.04
CA ALA A 78 -13.30 9.78 -16.48
C ALA A 78 -13.48 9.66 -14.96
N VAL A 79 -13.23 10.76 -14.24
CA VAL A 79 -13.43 10.88 -12.79
C VAL A 79 -14.27 12.13 -12.53
N SER A 80 -15.27 12.01 -11.66
CA SER A 80 -16.11 13.16 -11.28
C SER A 80 -15.35 14.15 -10.37
N LEU A 81 -15.50 15.45 -10.60
CA LEU A 81 -15.00 16.50 -9.70
C LEU A 81 -15.58 16.38 -8.28
N SER A 82 -16.84 15.96 -8.15
CA SER A 82 -17.44 15.71 -6.83
C SER A 82 -16.77 14.55 -6.10
N LEU A 83 -16.27 13.55 -6.85
CA LEU A 83 -15.49 12.49 -6.25
C LEU A 83 -14.15 13.05 -5.77
N LEU A 84 -13.43 13.81 -6.61
CA LEU A 84 -12.16 14.42 -6.21
C LEU A 84 -12.29 15.30 -4.97
N GLY A 85 -13.30 16.17 -4.92
CA GLY A 85 -13.51 17.12 -3.81
C GLY A 85 -13.87 16.48 -2.47
N ALA A 86 -14.26 15.21 -2.44
CA ALA A 86 -14.56 14.47 -1.21
C ALA A 86 -13.35 13.68 -0.66
N ARG A 87 -12.14 13.91 -1.19
CA ARG A 87 -10.89 13.27 -0.77
C ARG A 87 -9.81 14.32 -0.53
N GLU A 88 -8.80 13.92 0.22
CA GLU A 88 -7.57 14.67 0.44
C GLU A 88 -6.37 13.86 -0.05
N LEU A 89 -5.32 14.55 -0.48
CA LEU A 89 -4.01 13.98 -0.76
C LEU A 89 -3.10 14.25 0.43
N LEU A 90 -2.68 13.19 1.11
CA LEU A 90 -1.66 13.26 2.15
C LEU A 90 -0.27 13.13 1.53
N SER A 91 0.67 13.95 2.03
CA SER A 91 2.12 13.80 1.87
C SER A 91 2.71 13.49 3.24
N LEU A 92 3.52 12.44 3.31
CA LEU A 92 4.22 11.99 4.51
C LEU A 92 5.64 11.66 4.12
N HIS A 93 6.58 11.73 5.05
CA HIS A 93 7.92 11.20 4.83
C HIS A 93 8.29 10.20 5.93
N THR A 94 9.07 9.20 5.57
CA THR A 94 9.69 8.30 6.53
C THR A 94 10.69 9.07 7.39
N THR A 95 10.69 8.88 8.70
CA THR A 95 11.66 9.51 9.61
C THR A 95 12.89 8.63 9.83
N VAL A 96 12.78 7.33 9.51
CA VAL A 96 13.85 6.34 9.63
C VAL A 96 13.89 5.46 8.38
N ALA A 97 14.97 4.68 8.24
CA ALA A 97 15.05 3.69 7.18
C ALA A 97 14.15 2.48 7.49
N ILE A 98 13.34 2.05 6.53
CA ILE A 98 12.38 0.96 6.69
C ILE A 98 12.70 -0.16 5.70
N ARG A 99 12.97 -1.36 6.22
CA ARG A 99 13.19 -2.57 5.41
C ARG A 99 11.85 -3.20 5.03
N VAL A 100 11.65 -3.40 3.74
CA VAL A 100 10.41 -3.93 3.15
C VAL A 100 10.72 -5.06 2.18
N TYR A 101 9.72 -5.89 1.92
CA TYR A 101 9.78 -6.88 0.85
C TYR A 101 9.74 -6.18 -0.51
N ASP A 102 10.64 -6.53 -1.42
CA ASP A 102 10.68 -6.02 -2.78
C ASP A 102 9.94 -6.96 -3.74
N ALA A 103 8.66 -6.67 -3.95
CA ALA A 103 7.81 -7.41 -4.89
C ALA A 103 7.93 -6.91 -6.34
N ARG A 104 8.70 -5.85 -6.62
CA ARG A 104 8.81 -5.26 -7.98
C ARG A 104 9.34 -6.24 -9.02
N PRO A 105 10.35 -7.10 -8.75
CA PRO A 105 10.84 -8.07 -9.75
C PRO A 105 9.78 -9.06 -10.23
N HIS A 106 8.75 -9.33 -9.41
CA HIS A 106 7.65 -10.23 -9.74
C HIS A 106 6.69 -9.61 -10.78
N ALA A 107 6.70 -8.29 -10.97
CA ALA A 107 5.84 -7.60 -11.93
C ALA A 107 6.16 -7.91 -13.40
N HIS A 108 7.42 -8.26 -13.72
CA HIS A 108 7.84 -8.50 -15.11
C HIS A 108 7.66 -9.94 -15.59
N ARG A 109 7.76 -10.92 -14.69
CA ARG A 109 7.68 -12.35 -15.07
C ARG A 109 6.28 -12.90 -14.95
N TRP A 110 5.46 -12.31 -14.09
CA TRP A 110 4.08 -12.72 -13.88
C TRP A 110 3.19 -11.53 -14.22
N PRO A 111 2.13 -11.69 -15.05
CA PRO A 111 1.07 -10.68 -15.20
C PRO A 111 0.22 -10.54 -13.91
N PHE A 112 0.85 -10.70 -12.74
CA PHE A 112 0.27 -10.81 -11.41
C PHE A 112 -0.32 -9.51 -10.88
N VAL A 113 0.06 -8.39 -11.50
CA VAL A 113 -0.33 -7.06 -11.01
C VAL A 113 -1.65 -6.59 -11.64
N THR A 114 -2.20 -7.31 -12.63
CA THR A 114 -3.37 -6.87 -13.40
C THR A 114 -4.66 -7.65 -13.19
N ALA A 115 -4.71 -8.80 -12.49
CA ALA A 115 -6.00 -9.44 -12.19
C ALA A 115 -5.97 -10.40 -10.97
N ALA A 116 -6.75 -10.05 -9.94
CA ALA A 116 -7.50 -10.97 -9.07
C ALA A 116 -6.77 -12.04 -8.18
N ARG A 117 -5.46 -11.96 -7.94
CA ARG A 117 -4.76 -12.94 -7.06
C ARG A 117 -4.42 -12.41 -5.67
N TYR A 118 -5.41 -11.84 -4.99
CA TYR A 118 -5.23 -11.29 -3.63
C TYR A 118 -4.72 -12.32 -2.63
N ALA A 119 -5.18 -13.57 -2.69
CA ALA A 119 -4.73 -14.60 -1.76
C ALA A 119 -3.20 -14.80 -1.80
N ALA A 120 -2.63 -14.96 -3.01
CA ALA A 120 -1.19 -15.19 -3.15
C ALA A 120 -0.35 -13.97 -2.71
N THR A 121 -0.78 -12.74 -3.05
CA THR A 121 -0.05 -11.54 -2.63
C THR A 121 -0.18 -11.27 -1.12
N GLN A 122 -1.30 -11.65 -0.51
CA GLN A 122 -1.51 -11.57 0.94
C GLN A 122 -0.68 -12.63 1.67
N ASP A 123 -0.58 -13.85 1.14
CA ASP A 123 0.23 -14.90 1.75
C ASP A 123 1.72 -14.55 1.68
N GLU A 124 2.20 -13.91 0.61
CA GLU A 124 3.56 -13.38 0.54
C GLU A 124 3.79 -12.21 1.52
N ALA A 125 2.77 -11.37 1.75
CA ALA A 125 2.85 -10.31 2.75
C ALA A 125 2.90 -10.88 4.18
N ASP A 126 2.11 -11.92 4.47
CA ASP A 126 2.13 -12.63 5.75
C ASP A 126 3.48 -13.32 5.99
N GLU A 127 4.08 -13.93 4.95
CA GLU A 127 5.43 -14.52 5.06
C GLU A 127 6.48 -13.43 5.31
N ALA A 128 6.43 -12.31 4.58
CA ALA A 128 7.33 -11.17 4.78
C ALA A 128 7.26 -10.60 6.20
N ASP A 129 6.06 -10.51 6.77
CA ASP A 129 5.84 -10.06 8.14
C ASP A 129 6.31 -11.11 9.17
N ARG A 130 5.77 -12.33 9.11
CA ARG A 130 5.90 -13.34 10.17
C ARG A 130 7.23 -14.07 10.18
N VAL A 131 7.81 -14.32 9.01
CA VAL A 131 9.06 -15.10 8.86
C VAL A 131 10.26 -14.18 8.77
N HIS A 132 10.12 -13.04 8.10
CA HIS A 132 11.24 -12.14 7.79
C HIS A 132 11.22 -10.82 8.56
N HIS A 133 10.20 -10.58 9.39
CA HIS A 133 10.07 -9.39 10.22
C HIS A 133 10.15 -8.08 9.42
N LEU A 134 9.70 -8.08 8.16
CA LEU A 134 9.70 -6.89 7.31
C LEU A 134 8.51 -5.99 7.63
N PHE A 135 8.63 -4.70 7.32
CA PHE A 135 7.66 -3.67 7.71
C PHE A 135 6.67 -3.28 6.61
N GLY A 136 6.70 -4.00 5.50
CA GLY A 136 5.84 -3.71 4.37
C GLY A 136 6.27 -4.40 3.09
N VAL A 137 5.61 -4.03 2.01
CA VAL A 137 5.84 -4.53 0.66
C VAL A 137 5.94 -3.37 -0.31
N LEU A 138 7.06 -3.26 -1.02
CA LEU A 138 7.28 -2.35 -2.15
C LEU A 138 6.91 -3.09 -3.45
N TYR A 139 6.03 -2.50 -4.26
CA TYR A 139 5.48 -3.15 -5.46
C TYR A 139 5.28 -2.16 -6.61
N ALA A 140 5.17 -2.69 -7.82
CA ALA A 140 4.83 -1.88 -9.00
C ALA A 140 3.34 -1.52 -9.00
N SER A 141 3.01 -0.28 -9.34
CA SER A 141 1.63 0.16 -9.51
C SER A 141 0.91 -0.67 -10.58
N ALA A 142 -0.35 -1.03 -10.31
CA ALA A 142 -1.19 -1.68 -11.32
C ALA A 142 -1.78 -0.69 -12.32
N GLN A 143 -1.97 0.56 -11.88
CA GLN A 143 -2.69 1.56 -12.66
C GLN A 143 -1.74 2.46 -13.47
N ARG A 144 -0.46 2.59 -13.08
CA ARG A 144 0.52 3.43 -13.76
C ARG A 144 1.83 2.68 -14.00
N GLN A 145 2.12 2.38 -15.26
CA GLN A 145 3.32 1.65 -15.66
C GLN A 145 4.59 2.37 -15.19
N GLY A 146 5.54 1.62 -14.61
CA GLY A 146 6.81 2.15 -14.11
C GLY A 146 6.71 2.83 -12.75
N ALA A 147 5.52 3.14 -12.26
CA ALA A 147 5.33 3.72 -10.93
C ALA A 147 5.40 2.67 -9.81
N GLN A 148 5.69 3.15 -8.61
CA GLN A 148 5.91 2.31 -7.44
C GLN A 148 4.98 2.70 -6.29
N CYS A 149 4.57 1.70 -5.54
CA CYS A 149 3.74 1.83 -4.35
C CYS A 149 4.34 1.01 -3.22
N VAL A 150 4.01 1.36 -1.99
CA VAL A 150 4.36 0.59 -0.80
C VAL A 150 3.14 0.35 0.07
N ALA A 151 3.00 -0.86 0.60
CA ALA A 151 2.06 -1.21 1.65
C ALA A 151 2.86 -1.34 2.95
N LEU A 152 2.62 -0.45 3.92
CA LEU A 152 3.30 -0.46 5.22
C LEU A 152 2.42 -1.11 6.28
N PHE A 153 3.04 -1.93 7.11
CA PHE A 153 2.38 -2.64 8.20
C PHE A 153 2.42 -1.78 9.46
N ASP A 154 1.26 -1.61 10.09
CA ASP A 154 1.10 -0.84 11.32
C ASP A 154 1.62 -1.63 12.53
N LYS A 155 2.95 -1.67 12.68
CA LYS A 155 3.64 -2.32 13.79
C LYS A 155 4.87 -1.53 14.23
N PRO A 156 5.34 -1.69 15.48
CA PRO A 156 6.53 -1.00 15.98
C PRO A 156 7.78 -1.35 15.17
N LEU A 157 8.58 -0.34 14.80
CA LEU A 157 9.87 -0.47 14.12
C LEU A 157 10.97 -1.02 15.03
#